data_AF-A0A956QTW9-F1
#
_entry.id   AF-A0A956QTW9-F1
#
_cell.length_a   1.000
_cell.length_b   1.000
_cell.length_c   1.000
_cell.angle_alpha   90.00
_cell.angle_beta   90.00
_cell.angle_gamma   90.00
#
_symmetry.space_group_name_H-M   'P 1'
#
loop_
_entity.id
_entity.type
_entity.pdbx_description
1 polymer ?
#
loop_
_entity_poly.entity_id
_entity_poly.type
_entity_poly.pdbx_seq_one_letter_code
_entity_poly.pdbx_strand_id
1 'polypeptide(L)'
;MIVKHSYISVRQKRGSAKSWNAARLAAVGAALGHLKYIQHRPGEDKEREGRGTFDQENDHADTKAFKKEIRGLKTRGALVHKLIFSPDVTPADPKAFTREIMSELGEEKALDYNWQAVVHSNTRHPHVHVMVLARDKNGREVRFDKRDHKRMKELGDRFLDREHPLEREQARLEREQTERERKEAIREQRRKERQEKIDRGEYLPWFRHKIVREQLEPYHEWKRAQAEKELLPEPVESSPARQATDRKEADQKFVYDKKEYTQDSSREELEKLNRYLWENKDDKEKRLPKLDYEKLQSWLELKDREHISEFLQHHPEKIQARDQKRQVDDKSRVGGKVLDPMQQAVATNPAVGALVQAGAVIGMVVGMIRLDDLRDPLGEAHQYLMSAYGEVKEIRSERTADLEDVSQEDKTLNQIEKGLDKVDEKKAERAREEERKREEAEKKREKEMRDGMEGFR
;
A
#
# COMPACT_ATOMS: atom_id res chain seq x y z
N MET A 1 -4.11 -22.57 -0.38
CA MET A 1 -2.82 -22.01 0.10
C MET A 1 -2.69 -20.53 -0.24
N ILE A 2 -1.92 -19.76 0.55
CA ILE A 2 -1.53 -18.36 0.27
C ILE A 2 -0.03 -18.28 -0.02
N VAL A 3 0.35 -17.52 -1.05
CA VAL A 3 1.73 -17.18 -1.38
C VAL A 3 1.93 -15.67 -1.24
N LYS A 4 2.91 -15.24 -0.45
CA LYS A 4 3.36 -13.83 -0.42
C LYS A 4 4.74 -13.72 -1.05
N HIS A 5 4.90 -12.77 -1.95
CA HIS A 5 6.17 -12.47 -2.61
C HIS A 5 6.56 -11.02 -2.38
N SER A 6 7.80 -10.79 -1.96
CA SER A 6 8.45 -9.48 -1.96
C SER A 6 9.92 -9.66 -2.36
N TYR A 7 10.64 -8.58 -2.62
CA TYR A 7 12.06 -8.66 -2.97
C TYR A 7 12.86 -7.52 -2.36
N ILE A 8 14.16 -7.73 -2.20
CA ILE A 8 15.13 -6.70 -1.80
C ILE A 8 15.92 -6.34 -3.05
N SER A 9 15.99 -5.05 -3.38
CA SER A 9 16.64 -4.57 -4.60
C SER A 9 17.77 -3.59 -4.31
N VAL A 10 18.82 -3.67 -5.12
CA VAL A 10 19.87 -2.65 -5.25
C VAL A 10 19.29 -1.48 -6.06
N ARG A 11 18.71 -0.49 -5.38
CA ARG A 11 18.07 0.66 -6.03
C ARG A 11 18.95 1.91 -5.93
N GLN A 12 19.48 2.34 -7.07
CA GLN A 12 20.13 3.64 -7.20
C GLN A 12 19.05 4.71 -7.39
N LYS A 13 18.95 5.70 -6.48
CA LYS A 13 18.05 6.84 -6.68
C LYS A 13 18.61 7.70 -7.83
N ARG A 14 17.78 8.01 -8.84
CA ARG A 14 18.12 9.02 -9.85
C ARG A 14 18.39 10.36 -9.14
N GLY A 15 19.53 10.99 -9.41
CA GLY A 15 19.92 12.28 -8.84
C GLY A 15 20.61 12.25 -7.47
N SER A 16 20.88 11.07 -6.88
CA SER A 16 21.69 10.95 -5.66
C SER A 16 23.13 10.58 -6.01
N ALA A 17 24.10 11.32 -5.45
CA ALA A 17 25.54 11.02 -5.56
C ALA A 17 25.98 9.71 -4.86
N LYS A 18 25.03 8.86 -4.42
CA LYS A 18 25.37 7.57 -3.80
C LYS A 18 25.89 6.59 -4.85
N SER A 19 27.15 6.19 -4.66
CA SER A 19 27.81 5.13 -5.42
C SER A 19 26.97 3.83 -5.39
N TRP A 20 26.93 3.14 -6.53
CA TRP A 20 26.29 1.82 -6.67
C TRP A 20 26.71 0.83 -5.57
N ASN A 21 27.97 0.92 -5.11
CA ASN A 21 28.48 0.10 -4.01
C ASN A 21 27.73 0.33 -2.69
N ALA A 22 27.38 1.57 -2.36
CA ALA A 22 26.64 1.87 -1.13
C ALA A 22 25.20 1.32 -1.18
N ALA A 23 24.54 1.44 -2.34
CA ALA A 23 23.20 0.87 -2.54
C ALA A 23 23.22 -0.67 -2.47
N ARG A 24 24.29 -1.28 -2.98
CA ARG A 24 24.52 -2.73 -2.89
C ARG A 24 24.71 -3.18 -1.45
N LEU A 25 25.60 -2.52 -0.70
CA LEU A 25 25.87 -2.85 0.70
C LEU A 25 24.59 -2.77 1.55
N ALA A 26 23.77 -1.74 1.35
CA ALA A 26 22.48 -1.61 2.02
C ALA A 26 21.52 -2.78 1.71
N ALA A 27 21.43 -3.17 0.43
CA ALA A 27 20.59 -4.30 0.03
C ALA A 27 21.09 -5.64 0.60
N VAL A 28 22.41 -5.84 0.63
CA VAL A 28 23.05 -7.02 1.26
C VAL A 28 22.75 -7.04 2.76
N GLY A 29 22.93 -5.92 3.47
CA GLY A 29 22.60 -5.80 4.88
C GLY A 29 21.13 -6.14 5.17
N ALA A 30 20.21 -5.62 4.36
CA ALA A 30 18.79 -5.93 4.49
C ALA A 30 18.47 -7.43 4.25
N ALA A 31 19.14 -8.08 3.30
CA ALA A 31 18.97 -9.50 3.03
C ALA A 31 19.49 -10.37 4.19
N LEU A 32 20.67 -10.04 4.72
CA LEU A 32 21.26 -10.73 5.87
C LEU A 32 20.45 -10.52 7.15
N GLY A 33 19.93 -9.31 7.36
CA GLY A 33 19.03 -9.01 8.47
C GLY A 33 17.72 -9.81 8.38
N HIS A 34 17.18 -9.99 7.17
CA HIS A 34 16.01 -10.84 6.98
C HIS A 34 16.29 -12.31 7.27
N LEU A 35 17.44 -12.84 6.84
CA LEU A 35 17.88 -14.21 7.18
C LEU A 35 18.00 -14.41 8.69
N LYS A 36 18.66 -13.48 9.38
CA LYS A 36 18.79 -13.50 10.85
C LYS A 36 17.40 -13.44 11.52
N TYR A 37 16.51 -12.61 10.99
CA TYR A 37 15.14 -12.50 11.49
C TYR A 37 14.38 -13.81 11.37
N ILE A 38 14.34 -14.44 10.19
CA ILE A 38 13.57 -15.69 10.02
C ILE A 38 14.15 -16.85 10.85
N GLN A 39 15.46 -16.86 11.12
CA GLN A 39 16.09 -17.86 11.98
C GLN A 39 15.80 -17.64 13.48
N HIS A 40 15.92 -16.41 13.97
CA HIS A 40 15.97 -16.11 15.40
C HIS A 40 14.74 -15.37 15.95
N ARG A 41 13.68 -15.21 15.14
CA ARG A 41 12.44 -14.56 15.58
C ARG A 41 11.89 -15.22 16.87
N PRO A 42 11.47 -14.44 17.88
CA PRO A 42 10.86 -14.99 19.10
C PRO A 42 9.61 -15.82 18.77
N GLY A 43 9.50 -16.98 19.42
CA GLY A 43 8.40 -17.96 19.31
C GLY A 43 8.77 -19.21 20.10
N GLU A 44 7.80 -20.06 20.43
CA GLU A 44 8.00 -21.28 21.25
C GLU A 44 8.88 -22.32 20.53
N ASP A 45 8.85 -22.39 19.19
CA ASP A 45 9.78 -23.20 18.37
C ASP A 45 11.23 -22.67 18.36
N LYS A 46 11.61 -21.76 19.26
CA LYS A 46 12.96 -21.22 19.29
C LYS A 46 13.87 -22.17 20.08
N GLU A 47 14.63 -22.97 19.35
CA GLU A 47 15.79 -23.64 19.92
C GLU A 47 16.89 -22.64 20.29
N ARG A 48 17.80 -23.04 21.18
CA ARG A 48 18.90 -22.20 21.69
C ARG A 48 19.80 -21.67 20.57
N GLU A 49 19.89 -22.39 19.45
CA GLU A 49 20.67 -22.04 18.25
C GLU A 49 19.85 -21.33 17.15
N GLY A 50 18.53 -21.20 17.32
CA GLY A 50 17.61 -20.71 16.29
C GLY A 50 17.02 -21.82 15.42
N ARG A 51 16.12 -21.46 14.49
CA ARG A 51 15.48 -22.44 13.60
C ARG A 51 16.44 -22.86 12.49
N GLY A 52 16.53 -24.17 12.25
CA GLY A 52 17.32 -24.74 11.16
C GLY A 52 16.88 -24.24 9.78
N THR A 53 17.86 -23.93 8.93
CA THR A 53 17.65 -23.68 7.51
C THR A 53 17.74 -24.97 6.71
N PHE A 54 16.98 -25.08 5.63
CA PHE A 54 17.10 -26.17 4.67
C PHE A 54 17.11 -25.61 3.24
N ASP A 55 17.61 -26.40 2.31
CA ASP A 55 17.69 -26.08 0.89
C ASP A 55 17.13 -27.24 0.04
N GLN A 56 17.43 -27.23 -1.26
CA GLN A 56 16.97 -28.22 -2.22
C GLN A 56 17.38 -29.66 -1.84
N GLU A 57 18.56 -29.85 -1.27
CA GLU A 57 19.15 -31.18 -1.03
C GLU A 57 19.35 -31.47 0.47
N ASN A 58 19.65 -30.43 1.25
CA ASN A 58 20.08 -30.55 2.64
C ASN A 58 18.98 -30.09 3.60
N ASP A 59 18.77 -30.89 4.64
CA ASP A 59 17.86 -30.58 5.73
C ASP A 59 18.42 -29.58 6.76
N HIS A 60 19.74 -29.39 6.72
CA HIS A 60 20.53 -28.45 7.50
C HIS A 60 21.47 -27.68 6.56
N ALA A 61 20.92 -26.70 5.86
CA ALA A 61 21.66 -25.90 4.89
C ALA A 61 22.68 -24.98 5.58
N ASP A 62 23.87 -24.85 4.98
CA ASP A 62 24.92 -23.97 5.49
C ASP A 62 24.53 -22.49 5.31
N THR A 63 24.10 -21.87 6.41
CA THR A 63 23.76 -20.45 6.43
C THR A 63 24.99 -19.58 6.14
N LYS A 64 26.21 -19.98 6.53
CA LYS A 64 27.43 -19.17 6.31
C LYS A 64 27.78 -19.12 4.83
N ALA A 65 27.72 -20.25 4.11
CA ALA A 65 27.89 -20.29 2.66
C ALA A 65 26.88 -19.39 1.94
N PHE A 66 25.60 -19.49 2.28
CA PHE A 66 24.55 -18.67 1.66
C PHE A 66 24.72 -17.17 1.94
N LYS A 67 25.13 -16.78 3.16
CA LYS A 67 25.50 -15.39 3.48
C LYS A 67 26.66 -14.90 2.62
N LYS A 68 27.66 -15.75 2.34
CA LYS A 68 28.80 -15.42 1.46
C LYS A 68 28.34 -15.21 0.01
N GLU A 69 27.43 -16.04 -0.49
CA GLU A 69 26.86 -15.89 -1.84
C GLU A 69 26.07 -14.60 -2.00
N ILE A 70 25.22 -14.24 -1.02
CA ILE A 70 24.49 -12.96 -1.01
C ILE A 70 25.48 -11.78 -1.10
N ARG A 71 26.57 -11.82 -0.33
CA ARG A 71 27.62 -10.77 -0.37
C ARG A 71 28.34 -10.72 -1.71
N GLY A 72 28.53 -11.87 -2.37
CA GLY A 72 29.19 -12.00 -3.67
C GLY A 72 28.33 -11.54 -4.86
N LEU A 73 27.01 -11.63 -4.77
CA LEU A 73 26.06 -11.43 -5.87
C LEU A 73 26.09 -10.02 -6.50
N LYS A 74 26.68 -9.88 -7.69
CA LYS A 74 26.72 -8.62 -8.47
C LYS A 74 25.52 -8.52 -9.40
N THR A 75 24.44 -7.91 -8.90
CA THR A 75 23.21 -7.69 -9.66
C THR A 75 22.74 -6.24 -9.62
N ARG A 76 22.10 -5.81 -10.70
CA ARG A 76 21.37 -4.53 -10.79
C ARG A 76 19.89 -4.89 -10.71
N GLY A 77 19.15 -4.32 -9.76
CA GLY A 77 17.75 -4.68 -9.52
C GLY A 77 17.59 -5.59 -8.31
N ALA A 78 16.80 -6.66 -8.40
CA ALA A 78 16.56 -7.57 -7.29
C ALA A 78 17.86 -8.31 -6.89
N LEU A 79 18.09 -8.44 -5.59
CA LEU A 79 19.19 -9.19 -4.98
C LEU A 79 18.68 -10.53 -4.41
N VAL A 80 17.58 -10.47 -3.67
CA VAL A 80 16.92 -11.63 -3.05
C VAL A 80 15.41 -11.48 -3.18
N HIS A 81 14.73 -12.56 -3.52
CA HIS A 81 13.29 -12.73 -3.47
C HIS A 81 12.91 -13.41 -2.16
N LYS A 82 11.87 -12.90 -1.52
CA LYS A 82 11.29 -13.39 -0.27
C LYS A 82 9.93 -13.96 -0.59
N LEU A 83 9.80 -15.27 -0.45
CA LEU A 83 8.56 -16.00 -0.60
C LEU A 83 8.09 -16.49 0.78
N ILE A 84 6.79 -16.45 1.01
CA ILE A 84 6.16 -17.04 2.19
C ILE A 84 5.06 -17.95 1.70
N PHE A 85 5.20 -19.24 2.00
CA PHE A 85 4.18 -20.25 1.74
C PHE A 85 3.38 -20.48 3.01
N SER A 86 2.11 -20.13 2.97
CA SER A 86 1.16 -20.38 4.05
C SER A 86 0.14 -21.40 3.56
N PRO A 87 0.41 -22.71 3.77
CA PRO A 87 -0.54 -23.75 3.42
C PRO A 87 -1.80 -23.66 4.29
N ASP A 88 -2.91 -24.15 3.75
CA ASP A 88 -4.21 -24.11 4.45
C ASP A 88 -4.31 -25.21 5.52
N VAL A 89 -3.65 -26.33 5.26
CA VAL A 89 -3.51 -27.51 6.11
C VAL A 89 -2.01 -27.71 6.32
N THR A 90 -1.61 -28.08 7.53
CA THR A 90 -0.19 -28.32 7.84
C THR A 90 0.28 -29.56 7.07
N PRO A 91 1.22 -29.45 6.12
CA PRO A 91 1.76 -30.63 5.45
C PRO A 91 2.53 -31.50 6.46
N ALA A 92 2.43 -32.83 6.31
CA ALA A 92 3.19 -33.77 7.13
C ALA A 92 4.71 -33.51 7.05
N ASP A 93 5.22 -33.21 5.86
CA ASP A 93 6.59 -32.73 5.64
C ASP A 93 6.62 -31.35 4.95
N PRO A 94 6.77 -30.26 5.73
CA PRO A 94 6.91 -28.90 5.22
C PRO A 94 8.14 -28.69 4.32
N LYS A 95 9.21 -29.48 4.51
CA LYS A 95 10.43 -29.38 3.71
C LYS A 95 10.20 -30.00 2.33
N ALA A 96 9.65 -31.22 2.26
CA ALA A 96 9.28 -31.86 1.00
C ALA A 96 8.28 -31.01 0.21
N PHE A 97 7.25 -30.48 0.88
CA PHE A 97 6.29 -29.54 0.30
C PHE A 97 6.97 -28.35 -0.40
N THR A 98 7.94 -27.73 0.29
CA THR A 98 8.67 -26.58 -0.25
C THR A 98 9.57 -26.98 -1.42
N ARG A 99 10.23 -28.15 -1.33
CA ARG A 99 11.11 -28.68 -2.38
C ARG A 99 10.34 -29.00 -3.66
N GLU A 100 9.17 -29.66 -3.57
CA GLU A 100 8.35 -29.98 -4.75
C GLU A 100 7.92 -28.69 -5.49
N ILE A 101 7.45 -27.68 -4.75
CA ILE A 101 7.08 -26.38 -5.34
C ILE A 101 8.27 -25.72 -6.05
N MET A 102 9.42 -25.67 -5.40
CA MET A 102 10.60 -25.00 -5.94
C MET A 102 11.23 -25.79 -7.11
N SER A 103 11.18 -27.12 -7.09
CA SER A 103 11.69 -27.99 -8.17
C SER A 103 10.81 -27.89 -9.41
N GLU A 104 9.50 -28.12 -9.29
CA GLU A 104 8.59 -28.05 -10.44
C GLU A 104 8.58 -26.64 -11.07
N LEU A 105 8.57 -25.58 -10.25
CA LEU A 105 8.65 -24.21 -10.76
C LEU A 105 9.99 -23.93 -11.46
N GLY A 106 11.08 -24.49 -10.94
CA GLY A 106 12.41 -24.41 -11.53
C GLY A 106 12.48 -25.09 -12.89
N GLU A 107 11.98 -26.31 -12.98
CA GLU A 107 11.90 -27.10 -14.22
C GLU A 107 11.09 -26.39 -15.31
N GLU A 108 9.89 -25.88 -14.96
CA GLU A 108 9.03 -25.17 -15.91
C GLU A 108 9.68 -23.90 -16.47
N LYS A 109 10.48 -23.21 -15.66
CA LYS A 109 11.21 -22.01 -16.07
C LYS A 109 12.62 -22.30 -16.56
N ALA A 110 12.99 -23.58 -16.59
CA ALA A 110 14.34 -24.06 -16.83
C ALA A 110 15.38 -23.30 -15.99
N LEU A 111 15.10 -22.98 -14.72
CA LEU A 111 15.98 -22.29 -13.77
C LEU A 111 16.34 -23.20 -12.59
N ASP A 112 17.62 -23.24 -12.22
CA ASP A 112 18.09 -23.91 -11.01
C ASP A 112 18.20 -22.89 -9.87
N TYR A 113 17.12 -22.81 -9.10
CA TYR A 113 17.02 -21.82 -8.03
C TYR A 113 18.01 -22.09 -6.91
N ASN A 114 18.79 -21.07 -6.55
CA ASN A 114 19.54 -21.07 -5.30
C ASN A 114 18.68 -20.43 -4.20
N TRP A 115 18.25 -21.25 -3.23
CA TRP A 115 17.35 -20.81 -2.16
C TRP A 115 17.65 -21.49 -0.83
N GLN A 116 17.29 -20.82 0.25
CA GLN A 116 17.21 -21.38 1.60
C GLN A 116 15.87 -21.05 2.23
N ALA A 117 15.37 -21.96 3.06
CA ALA A 117 14.08 -21.81 3.71
C ALA A 117 14.12 -22.14 5.21
N VAL A 118 13.13 -21.63 5.93
CA VAL A 118 12.91 -21.85 7.36
C VAL A 118 11.42 -22.09 7.59
N VAL A 119 11.10 -23.18 8.30
CA VAL A 119 9.72 -23.55 8.67
C VAL A 119 9.36 -22.90 10.00
N HIS A 120 8.24 -22.20 10.07
CA HIS A 120 7.65 -21.66 11.29
C HIS A 120 6.33 -22.40 11.57
N SER A 121 6.33 -23.32 12.53
CA SER A 121 5.15 -24.09 12.97
C SER A 121 4.33 -23.38 14.05
N ASN A 122 4.95 -22.55 14.88
CA ASN A 122 4.36 -21.90 16.05
C ASN A 122 3.67 -20.55 15.76
N THR A 123 2.91 -20.51 14.67
CA THR A 123 1.91 -19.46 14.45
C THR A 123 0.57 -20.11 14.17
N ARG A 124 -0.55 -19.40 14.37
CA ARG A 124 -1.92 -19.91 14.13
C ARG A 124 -2.08 -20.67 12.80
N HIS A 125 -1.24 -20.35 11.80
CA HIS A 125 -1.04 -21.15 10.60
C HIS A 125 0.46 -21.38 10.37
N PRO A 126 0.94 -22.62 10.28
CA PRO A 126 2.30 -22.92 9.88
C PRO A 126 2.64 -22.28 8.53
N HIS A 127 3.84 -21.75 8.40
CA HIS A 127 4.29 -21.15 7.15
C HIS A 127 5.79 -21.33 6.95
N VAL A 128 6.18 -21.37 5.69
CA VAL A 128 7.58 -21.52 5.29
C VAL A 128 8.06 -20.20 4.69
N HIS A 129 9.12 -19.66 5.26
CA HIS A 129 9.86 -18.54 4.69
C HIS A 129 10.90 -19.09 3.73
N VAL A 130 10.88 -18.66 2.47
CA VAL A 130 11.87 -19.05 1.45
C VAL A 130 12.56 -17.81 0.93
N MET A 131 13.88 -17.79 0.98
CA MET A 131 14.70 -16.78 0.32
C MET A 131 15.35 -17.36 -0.91
N VAL A 132 15.09 -16.76 -2.06
CA VAL A 132 15.64 -17.15 -3.35
C VAL A 132 16.58 -16.05 -3.83
N LEU A 133 17.80 -16.41 -4.23
CA LEU A 133 18.72 -15.45 -4.82
C LEU A 133 18.17 -14.97 -6.18
N ALA A 134 18.41 -13.70 -6.51
CA ALA A 134 17.97 -13.14 -7.80
C ALA A 134 18.80 -13.65 -9.00
N ARG A 135 19.77 -14.56 -8.76
CA ARG A 135 20.39 -15.37 -9.81
C ARG A 135 20.36 -16.83 -9.43
N ASP A 136 20.08 -17.65 -10.43
CA ASP A 136 20.20 -19.11 -10.45
C ASP A 136 21.67 -19.53 -10.23
N LYS A 137 21.92 -20.77 -9.81
CA LYS A 137 23.27 -21.39 -9.74
C LYS A 137 24.07 -21.24 -11.05
N ASN A 138 23.39 -21.22 -12.20
CA ASN A 138 23.94 -20.98 -13.55
C ASN A 138 24.13 -19.50 -13.89
N GLY A 139 23.86 -18.59 -12.95
CA GLY A 139 24.00 -17.14 -13.13
C GLY A 139 22.87 -16.47 -13.91
N ARG A 140 21.83 -17.20 -14.34
CA ARG A 140 20.65 -16.64 -15.01
C ARG A 140 19.83 -15.79 -14.04
N GLU A 141 19.22 -14.72 -14.55
CA GLU A 141 18.40 -13.84 -13.70
C GLU A 141 17.09 -14.53 -13.29
N VAL A 142 16.80 -14.50 -11.99
CA VAL A 142 15.55 -15.00 -11.42
C VAL A 142 14.58 -13.85 -11.28
N ARG A 143 13.36 -14.04 -11.81
CA ARG A 143 12.24 -13.11 -11.63
C ARG A 143 10.97 -13.91 -11.40
N PHE A 144 10.13 -13.40 -10.49
CA PHE A 144 8.79 -13.94 -10.24
C PHE A 144 7.71 -12.95 -10.66
N ASP A 145 6.80 -13.41 -11.52
CA ASP A 145 5.64 -12.67 -11.99
C ASP A 145 4.32 -13.22 -11.38
N LYS A 146 3.20 -12.64 -11.81
CA LYS A 146 1.86 -13.04 -11.32
C LYS A 146 1.48 -14.47 -11.70
N ARG A 147 1.97 -14.99 -12.83
CA ARG A 147 1.72 -16.36 -13.28
C ARG A 147 2.46 -17.33 -12.37
N ASP A 148 3.69 -17.00 -12.00
CA ASP A 148 4.47 -17.80 -11.05
C ASP A 148 3.77 -17.88 -9.67
N HIS A 149 3.17 -16.79 -9.19
CA HIS A 149 2.39 -16.82 -7.92
C HIS A 149 1.21 -17.79 -8.00
N LYS A 150 0.49 -17.77 -9.12
CA LYS A 150 -0.63 -18.70 -9.35
C LYS A 150 -0.11 -20.13 -9.44
N ARG A 151 1.00 -20.35 -10.14
CA ARG A 151 1.60 -21.67 -10.31
C ARG A 151 2.09 -22.24 -8.98
N MET A 152 2.82 -21.48 -8.17
CA MET A 152 3.24 -21.89 -6.82
C MET A 152 2.05 -22.31 -5.96
N LYS A 153 0.92 -21.59 -6.05
CA LYS A 153 -0.31 -21.95 -5.35
C LYS A 153 -0.88 -23.28 -5.85
N GLU A 154 -0.96 -23.47 -7.17
CA GLU A 154 -1.45 -24.72 -7.77
C GLU A 154 -0.59 -25.93 -7.39
N LEU A 155 0.74 -25.77 -7.40
CA LEU A 155 1.70 -26.82 -7.00
C LEU A 155 1.52 -27.20 -5.52
N GLY A 156 1.46 -26.21 -4.64
CA GLY A 156 1.25 -26.48 -3.22
C GLY A 156 -0.14 -27.04 -2.92
N ASP A 157 -1.19 -26.59 -3.58
CA ASP A 157 -2.53 -27.17 -3.44
C ASP A 157 -2.55 -28.63 -3.95
N ARG A 158 -1.82 -28.96 -5.04
CA ARG A 158 -1.67 -30.34 -5.54
C ARG A 158 -0.94 -31.24 -4.54
N PHE A 159 0.15 -30.78 -3.94
CA PHE A 159 0.86 -31.53 -2.90
C PHE A 159 -0.07 -31.84 -1.72
N LEU A 160 -0.78 -30.82 -1.23
CA LEU A 160 -1.72 -30.98 -0.12
C LEU A 160 -2.90 -31.88 -0.45
N ASP A 161 -3.42 -31.83 -1.68
CA ASP A 161 -4.51 -32.71 -2.12
C ASP A 161 -4.07 -34.19 -2.18
N ARG A 162 -2.77 -34.47 -2.41
CA ARG A 162 -2.19 -35.84 -2.35
C ARG A 162 -2.03 -36.35 -0.91
N GLU A 163 -1.52 -35.50 -0.02
CA GLU A 163 -1.19 -35.88 1.36
C GLU A 163 -2.42 -35.86 2.30
N HIS A 164 -3.32 -34.87 2.14
CA HIS A 164 -4.43 -34.60 3.06
C HIS A 164 -5.78 -34.47 2.34
N PRO A 165 -6.24 -35.48 1.56
CA PRO A 165 -7.46 -35.35 0.75
C PRO A 165 -8.72 -35.09 1.59
N LEU A 166 -8.87 -35.76 2.74
CA LEU A 166 -10.06 -35.63 3.59
C LEU A 166 -10.13 -34.26 4.31
N GLU A 167 -9.02 -33.81 4.88
CA GLU A 167 -8.94 -32.50 5.56
C GLU A 167 -9.15 -31.35 4.57
N ARG A 168 -8.71 -31.53 3.32
CA ARG A 168 -8.93 -30.55 2.23
C ARG A 168 -10.39 -30.45 1.83
N GLU A 169 -11.09 -31.58 1.71
CA GLU A 169 -12.54 -31.59 1.45
C GLU A 169 -13.30 -30.94 2.61
N GLN A 170 -12.96 -31.27 3.86
CA GLN A 170 -13.54 -30.62 5.05
C GLN A 170 -13.30 -29.10 5.04
N ALA A 171 -12.07 -28.66 4.79
CA ALA A 171 -11.74 -27.23 4.71
C ALA A 171 -12.47 -26.52 3.55
N ARG A 172 -12.72 -27.20 2.42
CA ARG A 172 -13.52 -26.67 1.30
C ARG A 172 -14.98 -26.49 1.72
N LEU A 173 -15.58 -27.50 2.35
CA LEU A 173 -16.95 -27.46 2.84
C LEU A 173 -17.13 -26.37 3.91
N GLU A 174 -16.22 -26.26 4.87
CA GLU A 174 -16.26 -25.24 5.92
C GLU A 174 -16.17 -23.82 5.33
N ARG A 175 -15.29 -23.61 4.34
CA ARG A 175 -15.21 -22.33 3.62
C ARG A 175 -16.50 -22.02 2.88
N GLU A 176 -17.09 -23.01 2.22
CA GLU A 176 -18.34 -22.82 1.50
C GLU A 176 -19.50 -22.50 2.46
N GLN A 177 -19.57 -23.18 3.60
CA GLN A 177 -20.54 -22.90 4.67
C GLN A 177 -20.34 -21.48 5.22
N THR A 178 -19.11 -21.11 5.59
CA THR A 178 -18.79 -19.77 6.10
C THR A 178 -19.11 -18.68 5.07
N GLU A 179 -18.85 -18.93 3.78
CA GLU A 179 -19.18 -17.98 2.71
C GLU A 179 -20.69 -17.86 2.50
N ARG A 180 -21.43 -18.98 2.58
CA ARG A 180 -22.90 -19.01 2.53
C ARG A 180 -23.48 -18.21 3.70
N GLU A 181 -23.04 -18.48 4.92
CA GLU A 181 -23.43 -17.76 6.13
C GLU A 181 -23.12 -16.26 6.01
N ARG A 182 -21.93 -15.89 5.53
CA ARG A 182 -21.57 -14.49 5.31
C ARG A 182 -22.49 -13.81 4.29
N LYS A 183 -22.81 -14.49 3.18
CA LYS A 183 -23.74 -13.96 2.16
C LYS A 183 -25.16 -13.82 2.72
N GLU A 184 -25.59 -14.76 3.54
CA GLU A 184 -26.90 -14.72 4.20
C GLU A 184 -26.98 -13.60 5.24
N ALA A 185 -25.95 -13.42 6.06
CA ALA A 185 -25.86 -12.31 7.01
C ALA A 185 -25.94 -10.94 6.30
N ILE A 186 -25.24 -10.77 5.17
CA ILE A 186 -25.33 -9.55 4.35
C ILE A 186 -26.75 -9.36 3.79
N ARG A 187 -27.40 -10.44 3.33
CA ARG A 187 -28.78 -10.39 2.82
C ARG A 187 -29.78 -10.03 3.93
N GLU A 188 -29.60 -10.60 5.12
CA GLU A 188 -30.44 -10.34 6.29
C GLU A 188 -30.27 -8.89 6.77
N GLN A 189 -29.03 -8.39 6.85
CA GLN A 189 -28.74 -7.01 7.17
C GLN A 189 -29.44 -6.06 6.19
N ARG A 190 -29.30 -6.30 4.88
CA ARG A 190 -30.02 -5.53 3.85
C ARG A 190 -31.54 -5.63 3.98
N ARG A 191 -32.07 -6.75 4.48
CA ARG A 191 -33.50 -6.94 4.72
C ARG A 191 -33.97 -6.10 5.92
N LYS A 192 -33.20 -6.09 7.01
CA LYS A 192 -33.44 -5.27 8.20
C LYS A 192 -33.38 -3.78 7.87
N GLU A 193 -32.31 -3.33 7.21
CA GLU A 193 -32.18 -1.94 6.75
C GLU A 193 -33.34 -1.52 5.83
N ARG A 194 -33.80 -2.43 4.96
CA ARG A 194 -34.98 -2.18 4.12
C ARG A 194 -36.25 -2.06 4.95
N GLN A 195 -36.45 -2.94 5.93
CA GLN A 195 -37.62 -2.91 6.81
C GLN A 195 -37.63 -1.64 7.65
N GLU A 196 -36.51 -1.23 8.24
CA GLU A 196 -36.41 0.03 8.99
C GLU A 196 -36.72 1.25 8.14
N LYS A 197 -36.34 1.25 6.85
CA LYS A 197 -36.73 2.32 5.91
C LYS A 197 -38.23 2.29 5.60
N ILE A 198 -38.85 1.12 5.57
CA ILE A 198 -40.31 0.97 5.44
C ILE A 198 -41.00 1.52 6.68
N ASP A 199 -40.55 1.12 7.86
CA ASP A 199 -41.13 1.50 9.15
C ASP A 199 -40.99 3.01 9.40
N ARG A 200 -39.88 3.62 8.96
CA ARG A 200 -39.67 5.10 8.97
C ARG A 200 -40.47 5.86 7.89
N GLY A 201 -41.17 5.16 7.00
CA GLY A 201 -41.89 5.78 5.88
C GLY A 201 -41.00 6.34 4.77
N GLU A 202 -39.69 6.13 4.82
CA GLU A 202 -38.72 6.55 3.79
C GLU A 202 -38.78 5.64 2.55
N TYR A 203 -39.30 4.42 2.70
CA TYR A 203 -39.39 3.42 1.64
C TYR A 203 -40.82 2.86 1.57
N LEU A 204 -41.57 3.28 0.56
CA LEU A 204 -42.89 2.71 0.27
C LEU A 204 -42.71 1.51 -0.68
N PRO A 205 -43.00 0.26 -0.27
CA PRO A 205 -42.77 -0.93 -1.10
C PRO A 205 -43.46 -0.90 -2.48
N TRP A 206 -44.56 -0.16 -2.61
CA TRP A 206 -45.30 0.02 -3.86
C TRP A 206 -44.72 1.10 -4.78
N PHE A 207 -43.79 1.95 -4.34
CA PHE A 207 -43.20 3.00 -5.19
C PHE A 207 -42.27 2.45 -6.29
N ARG A 208 -41.81 1.20 -6.18
CA ARG A 208 -41.07 0.52 -7.28
C ARG A 208 -41.96 -0.20 -8.28
N HIS A 209 -43.18 -0.54 -7.90
CA HIS A 209 -44.17 -0.94 -8.88
C HIS A 209 -44.71 0.36 -9.44
N LYS A 210 -44.09 0.86 -10.53
CA LYS A 210 -44.77 1.85 -11.36
C LYS A 210 -46.19 1.32 -11.54
N ILE A 211 -47.18 2.01 -10.99
CA ILE A 211 -48.56 1.83 -11.45
C ILE A 211 -48.52 2.34 -12.88
N VAL A 212 -48.12 1.48 -13.80
CA VAL A 212 -48.32 1.70 -15.23
C VAL A 212 -49.80 1.48 -15.44
N ARG A 213 -50.60 2.50 -15.08
CA ARG A 213 -51.87 2.75 -15.74
C ARG A 213 -51.54 3.52 -17.01
N GLU A 214 -50.90 2.83 -17.93
CA GLU A 214 -50.71 3.30 -19.28
C GLU A 214 -50.85 2.07 -20.15
N GLN A 215 -51.84 2.11 -21.04
CA GLN A 215 -52.01 1.17 -22.13
C GLN A 215 -50.79 1.29 -23.04
N LEU A 216 -49.68 0.66 -22.66
CA LEU A 216 -48.48 0.57 -23.49
C LEU A 216 -48.60 -0.70 -24.31
N GLU A 217 -48.63 -0.53 -25.64
CA GLU A 217 -48.54 -1.64 -26.57
C GLU A 217 -47.30 -2.49 -26.25
N PRO A 218 -47.42 -3.83 -26.24
CA PRO A 218 -46.29 -4.73 -26.04
C PRO A 218 -45.08 -4.28 -26.85
N TYR A 219 -43.88 -4.26 -26.24
CA TYR A 219 -42.63 -3.78 -26.85
C TYR A 219 -42.37 -4.33 -28.27
N HIS A 220 -42.85 -5.54 -28.55
CA HIS A 220 -42.75 -6.17 -29.85
C HIS A 220 -43.59 -5.50 -30.95
N GLU A 221 -44.76 -4.97 -30.60
CA GLU A 221 -45.68 -4.28 -31.52
C GLU A 221 -45.16 -2.88 -31.84
N TRP A 222 -44.71 -2.13 -30.81
CA TRP A 222 -44.00 -0.85 -31.00
C TRP A 222 -42.77 -1.01 -31.91
N LYS A 223 -41.99 -2.07 -31.71
CA LYS A 223 -40.79 -2.33 -32.51
C LYS A 223 -41.12 -2.70 -33.96
N ARG A 224 -42.23 -3.40 -34.21
CA ARG A 224 -42.73 -3.65 -35.58
C ARG A 224 -43.25 -2.38 -36.23
N ALA A 225 -44.03 -1.58 -35.52
CA ALA A 225 -44.55 -0.31 -36.02
C ALA A 225 -43.43 0.68 -36.37
N GLN A 226 -42.32 0.68 -35.61
CA GLN A 226 -41.13 1.46 -35.95
C GLN A 226 -40.41 0.93 -37.20
N ALA A 227 -40.21 -0.39 -37.29
CA ALA A 227 -39.58 -1.00 -38.47
C ALA A 227 -40.41 -0.80 -39.75
N GLU A 228 -41.74 -0.85 -39.64
CA GLU A 228 -42.67 -0.60 -40.75
C GLU A 228 -42.66 0.87 -41.17
N LYS A 229 -42.47 1.80 -40.23
CA LYS A 229 -42.24 3.23 -40.50
C LYS A 229 -40.92 3.48 -41.24
N GLU A 230 -39.86 2.75 -40.89
CA GLU A 230 -38.55 2.83 -41.57
C GLU A 230 -38.54 2.15 -42.95
N LEU A 231 -39.44 1.18 -43.20
CA LEU A 231 -39.55 0.48 -44.48
C LEU A 231 -40.37 1.23 -45.54
N LEU A 232 -41.19 2.20 -45.13
CA LEU A 232 -41.88 3.08 -46.07
C LEU A 232 -40.85 4.05 -46.68
N PRO A 233 -40.69 4.08 -48.01
CA PRO A 233 -39.83 5.08 -48.63
C PRO A 233 -40.39 6.47 -48.32
N GLU A 234 -39.60 7.29 -47.62
CA GLU A 234 -39.89 8.71 -47.39
C GLU A 234 -40.33 9.36 -48.73
N PRO A 235 -41.42 10.14 -48.76
CA PRO A 235 -41.78 10.89 -49.94
C PRO A 235 -40.59 11.76 -50.33
N VAL A 236 -40.20 11.69 -51.60
CA VAL A 236 -39.07 12.42 -52.16
C VAL A 236 -39.42 13.91 -52.20
N GLU A 237 -39.34 14.59 -51.06
CA GLU A 237 -39.22 16.03 -51.03
C GLU A 237 -37.74 16.39 -51.16
N SER A 238 -37.47 17.17 -52.20
CA SER A 238 -36.18 17.66 -52.65
C SER A 238 -35.25 18.07 -51.49
N SER A 239 -34.14 17.36 -51.36
CA SER A 239 -32.99 17.83 -50.58
C SER A 239 -32.45 19.14 -51.19
N PRO A 240 -32.36 20.26 -50.43
CA PRO A 240 -31.52 21.36 -50.81
C PRO A 240 -30.09 21.02 -50.37
N ALA A 241 -29.30 20.44 -51.28
CA ALA A 241 -27.86 20.26 -51.13
C ALA A 241 -27.07 21.59 -50.98
N ARG A 242 -27.76 22.73 -50.84
CA ARG A 242 -27.20 24.05 -50.52
C ARG A 242 -27.21 24.38 -49.01
N GLN A 243 -27.87 23.61 -48.13
CA GLN A 243 -27.92 23.92 -46.69
C GLN A 243 -26.84 23.24 -45.83
N ALA A 244 -26.07 22.30 -46.39
CA ALA A 244 -25.00 21.61 -45.66
C ALA A 244 -23.72 22.46 -45.50
N THR A 245 -23.52 23.46 -46.37
CA THR A 245 -22.42 24.43 -46.25
C THR A 245 -22.75 25.51 -45.23
N ASP A 246 -24.00 25.98 -45.18
CA ASP A 246 -24.42 27.03 -44.24
C ASP A 246 -24.53 26.53 -42.78
N ARG A 247 -24.84 25.23 -42.57
CA ARG A 247 -24.85 24.62 -41.22
C ARG A 247 -23.47 24.62 -40.54
N LYS A 248 -22.38 24.47 -41.30
CA LYS A 248 -21.01 24.44 -40.71
C LYS A 248 -20.52 25.82 -40.24
N GLU A 249 -21.07 26.92 -40.78
CA GLU A 249 -20.75 28.28 -40.35
C GLU A 249 -21.65 28.78 -39.20
N ALA A 250 -22.92 28.35 -39.16
CA ALA A 250 -23.85 28.66 -38.06
C ALA A 250 -23.52 27.94 -36.73
N ASP A 251 -22.77 26.84 -36.79
CA ASP A 251 -22.41 26.04 -35.61
C ASP A 251 -21.20 26.57 -34.82
N GLN A 252 -20.52 27.62 -35.29
CA GLN A 252 -19.26 28.13 -34.70
C GLN A 252 -19.40 29.50 -34.00
N LYS A 253 -20.56 30.13 -34.06
CA LYS A 253 -20.80 31.45 -33.43
C LYS A 253 -22.21 31.59 -32.89
N PHE A 254 -22.37 32.36 -31.82
CA PHE A 254 -23.69 32.78 -31.33
C PHE A 254 -23.66 34.27 -30.98
N VAL A 255 -24.80 34.95 -31.11
CA VAL A 255 -24.93 36.39 -30.84
C VAL A 255 -25.74 36.59 -29.58
N TYR A 256 -25.20 37.34 -28.63
CA TYR A 256 -25.89 37.71 -27.39
C TYR A 256 -25.66 39.19 -27.10
N ASP A 257 -26.74 39.92 -26.84
CA ASP A 257 -26.73 41.38 -26.56
C ASP A 257 -25.90 42.19 -27.58
N LYS A 258 -26.15 41.93 -28.88
CA LYS A 258 -25.45 42.55 -30.03
C LYS A 258 -23.93 42.27 -30.10
N LYS A 259 -23.41 41.33 -29.31
CA LYS A 259 -22.02 40.86 -29.38
C LYS A 259 -21.96 39.45 -29.92
N GLU A 260 -21.02 39.19 -30.82
CA GLU A 260 -20.79 37.87 -31.37
C GLU A 260 -19.74 37.13 -30.54
N TYR A 261 -20.06 35.90 -30.14
CA TYR A 261 -19.17 35.01 -29.40
C TYR A 261 -18.83 33.81 -30.27
N THR A 262 -17.54 33.49 -30.31
CA THR A 262 -16.98 32.38 -31.11
C THR A 262 -16.07 31.54 -30.22
N GLN A 263 -15.65 30.38 -30.73
CA GLN A 263 -14.69 29.51 -30.04
C GLN A 263 -13.34 30.22 -29.78
N ASP A 264 -12.99 31.22 -30.58
CA ASP A 264 -11.75 31.99 -30.47
C ASP A 264 -11.88 33.22 -29.55
N SER A 265 -13.07 33.51 -29.02
CA SER A 265 -13.27 34.59 -28.05
C SER A 265 -12.41 34.36 -26.81
N SER A 266 -11.94 35.46 -26.19
CA SER A 266 -11.04 35.35 -25.05
C SER A 266 -11.75 34.75 -23.85
N ARG A 267 -11.00 34.01 -23.02
CA ARG A 267 -11.53 33.37 -21.80
C ARG A 267 -12.25 34.37 -20.90
N GLU A 268 -11.67 35.56 -20.72
CA GLU A 268 -12.25 36.59 -19.86
C GLU A 268 -13.60 37.09 -20.37
N GLU A 269 -13.79 37.17 -21.68
CA GLU A 269 -15.07 37.59 -22.29
C GLU A 269 -16.14 36.52 -22.11
N LEU A 270 -15.79 35.24 -22.29
CA LEU A 270 -16.69 34.11 -22.05
C LEU A 270 -17.04 33.96 -20.57
N GLU A 271 -16.09 34.20 -19.66
CA GLU A 271 -16.33 34.17 -18.21
C GLU A 271 -17.20 35.34 -17.75
N LYS A 272 -16.97 36.55 -18.28
CA LYS A 272 -17.83 37.73 -18.02
C LYS A 272 -19.27 37.47 -18.50
N LEU A 273 -19.44 36.88 -19.69
CA LEU A 273 -20.76 36.49 -20.18
C LEU A 273 -21.41 35.43 -19.29
N ASN A 274 -20.68 34.36 -18.93
CA ASN A 274 -21.21 33.30 -18.08
C ASN A 274 -21.62 33.82 -16.70
N ARG A 275 -20.83 34.74 -16.11
CA ARG A 275 -21.16 35.40 -14.84
C ARG A 275 -22.41 36.27 -14.96
N TYR A 276 -22.53 37.06 -16.03
CA TYR A 276 -23.70 37.88 -16.30
C TYR A 276 -24.99 37.04 -16.47
N LEU A 277 -24.91 35.88 -17.13
CA LEU A 277 -26.04 34.94 -17.25
C LEU A 277 -26.42 34.30 -15.90
N TRP A 278 -25.45 34.04 -15.04
CA TRP A 278 -25.67 33.51 -13.69
C TRP A 278 -26.31 34.54 -12.74
N GLU A 279 -25.88 35.79 -12.80
CA GLU A 279 -26.42 36.89 -12.00
C GLU A 279 -27.86 37.24 -12.40
N ASN A 280 -28.24 37.03 -13.67
CA ASN A 280 -29.57 37.31 -14.21
C ASN A 280 -30.41 36.03 -14.47
N LYS A 281 -30.19 34.96 -13.70
CA LYS A 281 -30.80 33.62 -13.95
C LYS A 281 -32.33 33.62 -13.94
N ASP A 282 -32.96 34.53 -13.21
CA ASP A 282 -34.42 34.57 -13.02
C ASP A 282 -35.17 35.31 -14.13
N ASP A 283 -34.46 36.08 -14.96
CA ASP A 283 -35.03 36.86 -16.05
C ASP A 283 -35.09 36.03 -17.35
N LYS A 284 -36.30 35.61 -17.76
CA LYS A 284 -36.50 34.72 -18.91
C LYS A 284 -36.09 35.36 -20.24
N GLU A 285 -36.13 36.68 -20.35
CA GLU A 285 -35.78 37.42 -21.57
C GLU A 285 -34.27 37.50 -21.79
N LYS A 286 -33.49 37.37 -20.70
CA LYS A 286 -32.02 37.40 -20.72
C LYS A 286 -31.38 36.02 -20.73
N ARG A 287 -32.18 34.96 -20.94
CA ARG A 287 -31.66 33.59 -21.01
C ARG A 287 -31.14 33.28 -22.40
N LEU A 288 -29.93 32.73 -22.43
CA LEU A 288 -29.36 32.18 -23.65
C LEU A 288 -30.07 30.85 -24.01
N PRO A 289 -30.39 30.59 -25.29
CA PRO A 289 -30.92 29.31 -25.73
C PRO A 289 -30.03 28.15 -25.27
N LYS A 290 -30.64 26.99 -24.98
CA LYS A 290 -29.93 25.83 -24.39
C LYS A 290 -28.71 25.40 -25.21
N LEU A 291 -28.85 25.36 -26.53
CA LEU A 291 -27.78 24.98 -27.45
C LEU A 291 -26.59 25.96 -27.42
N ASP A 292 -26.86 27.26 -27.31
CA ASP A 292 -25.82 28.29 -27.26
C ASP A 292 -25.13 28.36 -25.88
N TYR A 293 -25.87 28.05 -24.81
CA TYR A 293 -25.29 27.89 -23.48
C TYR A 293 -24.37 26.65 -23.39
N GLU A 294 -24.74 25.53 -24.01
CA GLU A 294 -23.89 24.34 -24.10
C GLU A 294 -22.59 24.63 -24.87
N LYS A 295 -22.65 25.46 -25.93
CA LYS A 295 -21.45 25.95 -26.64
C LYS A 295 -20.56 26.81 -25.72
N LEU A 296 -21.14 27.80 -25.03
CA LEU A 296 -20.41 28.66 -24.09
C LEU A 296 -19.67 27.84 -23.02
N GLN A 297 -20.34 26.85 -22.42
CA GLN A 297 -19.73 25.98 -21.41
C GLN A 297 -18.60 25.12 -22.00
N SER A 298 -18.80 24.55 -23.18
CA SER A 298 -17.78 23.72 -23.85
C SER A 298 -16.52 24.53 -24.19
N TRP A 299 -16.67 25.76 -24.65
CA TRP A 299 -15.55 26.66 -24.93
C TRP A 299 -14.83 27.10 -23.65
N LEU A 300 -15.58 27.39 -22.57
CA LEU A 300 -14.99 27.70 -21.27
C LEU A 300 -14.15 26.52 -20.73
N GLU A 301 -14.67 25.29 -20.82
CA GLU A 301 -13.99 24.09 -20.34
C GLU A 301 -12.69 23.80 -21.13
N LEU A 302 -12.70 24.00 -22.45
CA LEU A 302 -11.50 23.87 -23.28
C LEU A 302 -10.42 24.87 -22.85
N LYS A 303 -10.78 26.15 -22.67
CA LYS A 303 -9.86 27.20 -22.22
C LYS A 303 -9.40 27.01 -20.77
N ASP A 304 -10.25 26.45 -19.91
CA ASP A 304 -9.89 26.04 -18.55
C ASP A 304 -8.85 24.94 -18.55
N ARG A 305 -9.02 23.91 -19.39
CA ARG A 305 -8.07 22.82 -19.51
C ARG A 305 -6.72 23.27 -20.06
N GLU A 306 -6.71 24.16 -21.05
CA GLU A 306 -5.49 24.77 -21.59
C GLU A 306 -4.74 25.56 -20.51
N HIS A 307 -5.43 26.46 -19.81
CA HIS A 307 -4.83 27.27 -18.74
C HIS A 307 -4.38 26.42 -17.54
N ILE A 308 -5.15 25.40 -17.15
CA ILE A 308 -4.75 24.46 -16.09
C ILE A 308 -3.54 23.63 -16.53
N SER A 309 -3.50 23.19 -17.80
CA SER A 309 -2.35 22.46 -18.34
C SER A 309 -1.08 23.32 -18.34
N GLU A 310 -1.18 24.58 -18.80
CA GLU A 310 -0.08 25.54 -18.80
C GLU A 310 0.38 25.87 -17.37
N PHE A 311 -0.57 26.15 -16.46
CA PHE A 311 -0.29 26.36 -15.03
C PHE A 311 0.39 25.15 -14.39
N LEU A 312 -0.02 23.92 -14.71
CA LEU A 312 0.59 22.70 -14.18
C LEU A 312 1.98 22.45 -14.79
N GLN A 313 2.24 22.88 -16.03
CA GLN A 313 3.58 22.82 -16.64
C GLN A 313 4.54 23.81 -15.97
N HIS A 314 4.07 25.00 -15.59
CA HIS A 314 4.87 26.01 -14.89
C HIS A 314 5.01 25.77 -13.38
N HIS A 315 4.20 24.88 -12.78
CA HIS A 315 4.21 24.55 -11.35
C HIS A 315 4.34 23.03 -11.06
N PRO A 316 5.46 22.39 -11.45
CA PRO A 316 5.67 20.94 -11.27
C PRO A 316 5.64 20.49 -9.79
N GLU A 317 5.90 21.38 -8.84
CA GLU A 317 5.79 21.14 -7.40
C GLU A 317 4.35 20.80 -6.95
N LYS A 318 3.34 21.32 -7.63
CA LYS A 318 1.92 21.05 -7.30
C LYS A 318 1.46 19.67 -7.78
N ILE A 319 2.08 19.14 -8.84
CA ILE A 319 1.87 17.76 -9.31
C ILE A 319 2.43 16.78 -8.27
N GLN A 320 3.63 17.06 -7.74
CA GLN A 320 4.25 16.23 -6.69
C GLN A 320 3.42 16.20 -5.40
N ALA A 321 2.88 17.34 -4.97
CA ALA A 321 2.01 17.41 -3.79
C ALA A 321 0.69 16.62 -3.98
N ARG A 322 0.10 16.68 -5.19
CA ARG A 322 -1.12 15.95 -5.52
C ARG A 322 -0.89 14.44 -5.59
N ASP A 323 0.23 14.00 -6.16
CA ASP A 323 0.62 12.59 -6.22
C ASP A 323 0.96 12.03 -4.84
N GLN A 324 1.61 12.82 -3.98
CA GLN A 324 1.85 12.44 -2.58
C GLN A 324 0.53 12.27 -1.82
N LYS A 325 -0.43 13.20 -1.97
CA LYS A 325 -1.74 13.10 -1.32
C LYS A 325 -2.53 11.88 -1.81
N ARG A 326 -2.55 11.63 -3.12
CA ARG A 326 -3.19 10.44 -3.70
C ARG A 326 -2.56 9.13 -3.20
N GLN A 327 -1.24 9.10 -3.05
CA GLN A 327 -0.53 7.93 -2.57
C GLN A 327 -0.72 7.69 -1.06
N VAL A 328 -1.06 8.72 -0.28
CA VAL A 328 -1.47 8.59 1.12
C VAL A 328 -2.92 8.10 1.21
N ASP A 329 -3.82 8.64 0.38
CA ASP A 329 -5.24 8.27 0.37
C ASP A 329 -5.50 6.85 -0.18
N ASP A 330 -4.71 6.38 -1.14
CA ASP A 330 -4.76 4.98 -1.62
C ASP A 330 -4.21 3.99 -0.58
N LYS A 331 -3.27 4.42 0.28
CA LYS A 331 -2.74 3.60 1.38
C LYS A 331 -3.69 3.51 2.57
N SER A 332 -4.61 4.47 2.75
CA SER A 332 -5.66 4.41 3.78
C SER A 332 -6.90 3.63 3.32
N ARG A 333 -7.18 3.57 2.00
CA ARG A 333 -8.27 2.75 1.41
C ARG A 333 -7.97 1.26 1.33
N VAL A 334 -6.70 0.88 1.18
CA VAL A 334 -6.27 -0.53 1.20
C VAL A 334 -5.78 -0.81 2.62
N GLY A 335 -6.54 -1.57 3.42
CA GLY A 335 -6.29 -1.85 4.84
C GLY A 335 -4.96 -2.55 5.19
N GLY A 336 -3.84 -1.95 4.82
CA GLY A 336 -2.51 -2.26 5.31
C GLY A 336 -2.33 -1.61 6.68
N LYS A 337 -1.67 -2.34 7.58
CA LYS A 337 -1.32 -1.86 8.92
C LYS A 337 -0.67 -0.47 8.81
N VAL A 338 -1.21 0.49 9.56
CA VAL A 338 -0.58 1.79 9.79
C VAL A 338 0.78 1.50 10.42
N LEU A 339 1.85 1.69 9.65
CA LEU A 339 3.21 1.64 10.17
C LEU A 339 3.39 2.81 11.15
N ASP A 340 4.02 2.51 12.27
CA ASP A 340 4.43 3.48 13.29
C ASP A 340 5.15 4.68 12.64
N PRO A 341 4.82 5.93 13.00
CA PRO A 341 5.54 7.12 12.53
C PRO A 341 7.07 7.00 12.61
N MET A 342 7.61 6.32 13.64
CA MET A 342 9.05 6.08 13.79
C MET A 342 9.58 5.07 12.76
N GLN A 343 8.87 3.95 12.55
CA GLN A 343 9.20 2.99 11.50
C GLN A 343 9.05 3.58 10.10
N GLN A 344 8.12 4.51 9.94
CA GLN A 344 7.88 5.22 8.69
C GLN A 344 8.96 6.28 8.42
N ALA A 345 9.43 7.00 9.44
CA ALA A 345 10.57 7.92 9.33
C ALA A 345 11.89 7.19 9.00
N VAL A 346 12.12 6.03 9.61
CA VAL A 346 13.26 5.14 9.31
C VAL A 346 13.15 4.50 7.92
N ALA A 347 11.96 4.09 7.49
CA ALA A 347 11.73 3.50 6.16
C ALA A 347 11.78 4.53 5.01
N THR A 348 11.53 5.81 5.28
CA THR A 348 11.51 6.86 4.26
C THR A 348 12.85 7.55 4.05
N ASN A 349 13.82 7.40 4.97
CA ASN A 349 15.14 8.01 4.85
C ASN A 349 16.23 7.02 4.38
N PRO A 350 16.70 7.08 3.11
CA PRO A 350 17.67 6.13 2.54
C PRO A 350 19.11 6.31 3.07
N ALA A 351 19.33 7.17 4.07
CA ALA A 351 20.61 7.34 4.75
C ALA A 351 20.93 6.24 5.78
N VAL A 352 19.93 5.48 6.24
CA VAL A 352 20.08 4.53 7.36
C VAL A 352 20.75 3.20 6.94
N GLY A 353 20.93 2.93 5.64
CA GLY A 353 21.40 1.63 5.16
C GLY A 353 22.89 1.49 4.80
N ALA A 354 23.75 2.51 4.94
CA ALA A 354 25.11 2.38 4.36
C ALA A 354 26.28 2.97 5.15
N LEU A 355 26.06 3.81 6.16
CA LEU A 355 27.06 4.27 7.12
C LEU A 355 26.29 5.24 8.00
N VAL A 356 26.29 4.96 9.29
CA VAL A 356 25.71 5.80 10.32
C VAL A 356 26.42 7.16 10.25
N GLN A 357 25.84 8.14 9.56
CA GLN A 357 26.01 9.55 9.94
C GLN A 357 25.17 9.74 11.21
N ALA A 358 25.64 9.22 12.35
CA ALA A 358 24.87 9.17 13.60
C ALA A 358 24.47 10.57 14.09
N GLY A 359 25.18 11.62 13.67
CA GLY A 359 24.82 13.00 13.97
C GLY A 359 23.40 13.39 13.56
N ALA A 360 22.85 12.84 12.46
CA ALA A 360 21.51 13.17 11.98
C ALA A 360 20.39 12.30 12.59
N VAL A 361 20.73 11.10 13.08
CA VAL A 361 19.75 10.13 13.59
C VAL A 361 19.45 10.37 15.07
N ILE A 362 20.44 10.80 15.86
CA ILE A 362 20.26 11.02 17.31
C ILE A 362 19.27 12.17 17.58
N GLY A 363 19.34 13.27 16.83
CA GLY A 363 18.40 14.39 16.98
C GLY A 363 16.97 14.04 16.54
N MET A 364 16.82 13.24 15.49
CA MET A 364 15.51 12.82 14.97
C MET A 364 14.84 11.76 15.86
N VAL A 365 15.59 10.75 16.32
CA VAL A 365 15.02 9.68 17.15
C VAL A 365 14.66 10.21 18.53
N VAL A 366 15.54 11.01 19.16
CA VAL A 366 15.26 11.59 20.48
C VAL A 366 14.18 12.67 20.42
N GLY A 367 14.07 13.42 19.31
CA GLY A 367 13.09 14.49 19.12
C GLY A 367 11.67 14.03 18.72
N MET A 368 11.51 12.81 18.18
CA MET A 368 10.21 12.27 17.75
C MET A 368 9.48 11.45 18.84
N ILE A 369 10.10 11.23 20.00
CA ILE A 369 9.47 10.51 21.11
C ILE A 369 8.42 11.43 21.74
N ARG A 370 7.14 11.16 21.47
CA ARG A 370 6.04 11.75 22.23
C ARG A 370 5.96 11.06 23.59
N LEU A 371 5.82 11.84 24.66
CA LEU A 371 5.77 11.36 26.04
C LEU A 371 4.44 10.65 26.38
N ASP A 372 3.50 10.61 25.43
CA ASP A 372 2.11 10.21 25.64
C ASP A 372 1.75 8.82 25.07
N ASP A 373 2.74 8.07 24.55
CA ASP A 373 2.52 6.76 23.92
C ASP A 373 2.48 5.62 24.95
N LEU A 374 1.57 4.65 24.75
CA LEU A 374 1.33 3.48 25.61
C LEU A 374 2.40 2.37 25.44
N ARG A 375 3.31 2.52 24.47
CA ARG A 375 4.48 1.66 24.27
C ARG A 375 5.71 2.23 25.00
N ASP A 376 6.72 1.42 25.29
CA ASP A 376 8.01 1.89 25.85
C ASP A 376 8.99 2.28 24.73
N PRO A 377 8.97 3.54 24.25
CA PRO A 377 9.71 3.93 23.05
C PRO A 377 11.20 4.10 23.37
N LEU A 378 11.50 4.42 24.63
CA LEU A 378 12.85 4.57 25.16
C LEU A 378 13.51 3.20 25.34
N GLY A 379 12.76 2.18 25.75
CA GLY A 379 13.22 0.78 25.76
C GLY A 379 13.60 0.27 24.37
N GLU A 380 12.74 0.49 23.37
CA GLU A 380 12.99 0.07 21.98
C GLU A 380 14.19 0.80 21.36
N ALA A 381 14.31 2.11 21.60
CA ALA A 381 15.45 2.90 21.15
C ALA A 381 16.78 2.41 21.77
N HIS A 382 16.78 2.08 23.07
CA HIS A 382 17.95 1.54 23.76
C HIS A 382 18.38 0.19 23.18
N GLN A 383 17.43 -0.74 22.96
CA GLN A 383 17.72 -2.05 22.37
C GLN A 383 18.29 -1.94 20.95
N TYR A 384 17.77 -1.01 20.15
CA TYR A 384 18.26 -0.75 18.82
C TYR A 384 19.71 -0.23 18.82
N LEU A 385 20.01 0.76 19.67
CA LEU A 385 21.35 1.33 19.80
C LEU A 385 22.36 0.29 20.30
N MET A 386 21.98 -0.56 21.26
CA MET A 386 22.82 -1.66 21.74
C MET A 386 23.11 -2.71 20.67
N SER A 387 22.12 -3.06 19.83
CA SER A 387 22.32 -3.96 18.69
C SER A 387 23.30 -3.36 17.68
N ALA A 388 23.16 -2.07 17.36
CA ALA A 388 24.05 -1.36 16.45
C ALA A 388 25.48 -1.28 17.00
N TYR A 389 25.63 -1.04 18.31
CA TYR A 389 26.93 -1.02 18.98
C TYR A 389 27.67 -2.35 18.84
N GLY A 390 26.97 -3.47 19.08
CA GLY A 390 27.53 -4.82 18.93
C GLY A 390 28.01 -5.11 17.50
N GLU A 391 27.22 -4.72 16.49
CA GLU A 391 27.58 -4.91 15.08
C GLU A 391 28.82 -4.11 14.68
N VAL A 392 28.91 -2.83 15.08
CA VAL A 392 30.09 -1.99 14.77
C VAL A 392 31.34 -2.53 15.48
N LYS A 393 31.19 -3.02 16.71
CA LYS A 393 32.30 -3.61 17.48
C LYS A 393 32.81 -4.92 16.88
N GLU A 394 31.90 -5.76 16.38
CA GLU A 394 32.24 -7.01 15.68
C GLU A 394 33.00 -6.69 14.38
N ILE A 395 32.51 -5.75 13.58
CA ILE A 395 33.17 -5.26 12.35
C ILE A 395 34.59 -4.74 12.65
N ARG A 396 34.74 -3.95 13.71
CA ARG A 396 36.04 -3.43 14.16
C ARG A 396 37.01 -4.56 14.53
N SER A 397 36.53 -5.61 15.20
CA SER A 397 37.35 -6.72 15.67
C SER A 397 37.84 -7.66 14.56
N GLU A 398 37.12 -7.71 13.43
CA GLU A 398 37.44 -8.56 12.29
C GLU A 398 38.45 -7.92 11.30
N ARG A 399 38.85 -6.66 11.50
CA ARG A 399 39.72 -5.90 10.59
C ARG A 399 41.17 -5.80 11.10
N THR A 400 42.14 -5.99 10.21
CA THR A 400 43.58 -5.81 10.48
C THR A 400 43.93 -4.32 10.52
N ALA A 401 44.81 -3.91 11.46
CA ALA A 401 45.04 -2.56 11.96
C ALA A 401 45.65 -1.52 10.98
N ASP A 402 45.56 -1.73 9.67
CA ASP A 402 46.16 -0.85 8.67
C ASP A 402 45.12 0.14 8.11
N LEU A 403 45.39 1.44 8.31
CA LEU A 403 44.82 2.64 7.66
C LEU A 403 43.54 3.25 8.24
N GLU A 404 43.35 4.55 7.94
CA GLU A 404 42.44 5.60 8.46
C GLU A 404 40.97 5.22 8.76
N ASP A 405 40.50 4.06 8.32
CA ASP A 405 39.13 3.56 8.48
C ASP A 405 38.76 3.19 9.94
N VAL A 406 39.71 2.73 10.76
CA VAL A 406 39.48 2.43 12.19
C VAL A 406 39.01 3.69 12.94
N SER A 407 39.46 4.86 12.50
CA SER A 407 39.02 6.16 13.06
C SER A 407 37.53 6.42 12.85
N GLN A 408 36.93 5.90 11.78
CA GLN A 408 35.50 6.10 11.51
C GLN A 408 34.62 5.22 12.39
N GLU A 409 35.02 3.97 12.60
CA GLU A 409 34.34 3.01 13.48
C GLU A 409 34.35 3.50 14.94
N ASP A 410 35.47 4.04 15.42
CA ASP A 410 35.60 4.62 16.75
C ASP A 410 34.73 5.86 16.94
N LYS A 411 34.65 6.72 15.91
CA LYS A 411 33.73 7.86 15.90
C LYS A 411 32.28 7.41 15.94
N THR A 412 31.92 6.32 15.25
CA THR A 412 30.56 5.78 15.28
C THR A 412 30.21 5.15 16.63
N LEU A 413 31.13 4.40 17.25
CA LEU A 413 30.91 3.82 18.58
C LEU A 413 30.68 4.91 19.64
N ASN A 414 31.51 5.95 19.64
CA ASN A 414 31.37 7.09 20.56
C ASN A 414 30.05 7.85 20.34
N GLN A 415 29.58 7.96 19.10
CA GLN A 415 28.27 8.56 18.83
C GLN A 415 27.10 7.69 19.30
N ILE A 416 27.20 6.36 19.19
CA ILE A 416 26.18 5.44 19.69
C ILE A 416 26.12 5.49 21.23
N GLU A 417 27.28 5.55 21.90
CA GLU A 417 27.37 5.73 23.36
C GLU A 417 26.68 7.03 23.81
N LYS A 418 26.97 8.16 23.15
CA LYS A 418 26.26 9.43 23.42
C LYS A 418 24.74 9.35 23.17
N GLY A 419 24.30 8.47 22.27
CA GLY A 419 22.88 8.21 22.03
C GLY A 419 22.24 7.43 23.16
N LEU A 420 22.94 6.41 23.68
CA LEU A 420 22.50 5.61 24.82
C LEU A 420 22.39 6.46 26.08
N ASP A 421 23.40 7.30 26.35
CA ASP A 421 23.39 8.24 27.49
C ASP A 421 22.15 9.15 27.48
N LYS A 422 21.76 9.66 26.31
CA LYS A 422 20.56 10.51 26.15
C LYS A 422 19.25 9.74 26.35
N VAL A 423 19.19 8.48 25.94
CA VAL A 423 18.02 7.64 26.16
C VAL A 423 17.86 7.36 27.65
N ASP A 424 18.97 7.09 28.34
CA ASP A 424 18.98 6.82 29.77
C ASP A 424 18.67 8.09 30.59
N GLU A 425 19.15 9.27 30.15
CA GLU A 425 18.77 10.57 30.71
C GLU A 425 17.26 10.82 30.60
N LYS A 426 16.66 10.57 29.43
CA LYS A 426 15.20 10.70 29.23
C LYS A 426 14.39 9.70 30.05
N LYS A 427 14.89 8.48 30.24
CA LYS A 427 14.26 7.49 31.14
C LYS A 427 14.27 7.99 32.58
N ALA A 428 15.37 8.57 33.03
CA ALA A 428 15.48 9.15 34.37
C ALA A 428 14.55 10.37 34.54
N GLU A 429 14.42 11.22 33.52
CA GLU A 429 13.49 12.36 33.53
C GLU A 429 12.03 11.90 33.66
N ARG A 430 11.62 10.90 32.87
CA ARG A 430 10.28 10.30 32.96
C ARG A 430 10.00 9.72 34.35
N ALA A 431 10.96 9.00 34.92
CA ALA A 431 10.81 8.44 36.26
C ALA A 431 10.57 9.53 37.33
N ARG A 432 11.32 10.64 37.26
CA ARG A 432 11.14 11.80 38.16
C ARG A 432 9.79 12.50 37.95
N GLU A 433 9.32 12.60 36.72
CA GLU A 433 8.01 13.20 36.43
C GLU A 433 6.86 12.33 36.93
N GLU A 434 6.96 11.01 36.78
CA GLU A 434 5.98 10.06 37.31
C GLU A 434 5.95 10.07 38.85
N GLU A 435 7.11 10.18 39.51
CA GLU A 435 7.22 10.34 40.96
C GLU A 435 6.55 11.64 41.43
N ARG A 436 6.84 12.78 40.78
CA ARG A 436 6.20 14.06 41.09
C ARG A 436 4.68 14.00 40.92
N LYS A 437 4.18 13.37 39.86
CA LYS A 437 2.73 13.17 39.63
C LYS A 437 2.09 12.29 40.71
N ARG A 438 2.82 11.28 41.22
CA ARG A 438 2.35 10.44 42.33
C ARG A 438 2.26 11.24 43.63
N GLU A 439 3.28 12.03 43.95
CA GLU A 439 3.26 12.90 45.13
C GLU A 439 2.15 13.95 45.08
N GLU A 440 1.91 14.56 43.91
CA GLU A 440 0.81 15.52 43.70
C GLU A 440 -0.56 14.84 43.85
N ALA A 441 -0.72 13.63 43.31
CA ALA A 441 -1.94 12.85 43.46
C ALA A 441 -2.19 12.42 44.91
N GLU A 442 -1.14 12.08 45.65
CA GLU A 442 -1.19 11.74 47.07
C GLU A 442 -1.60 12.96 47.91
N LYS A 443 -0.94 14.11 47.73
CA LYS A 443 -1.31 15.38 48.38
C LYS A 443 -2.75 15.79 48.07
N LYS A 444 -3.22 15.56 46.84
CA LYS A 444 -4.62 15.82 46.45
C LYS A 444 -5.58 14.89 47.18
N ARG A 445 -5.27 13.59 47.29
CA ARG A 445 -6.07 12.63 48.05
C ARG A 445 -6.11 12.95 49.54
N GLU A 446 -5.00 13.36 50.13
CA GLU A 446 -4.94 13.80 51.53
C GLU A 446 -5.80 15.05 51.76
N LYS A 447 -5.76 16.01 50.82
CA LYS A 447 -6.61 17.20 50.87
C LYS A 447 -8.10 16.86 50.73
N GLU A 448 -8.46 15.99 49.78
CA GLU A 448 -9.84 15.53 49.61
C GLU A 448 -10.37 14.76 50.84
N MET A 449 -9.52 13.95 51.48
CA MET A 449 -9.88 13.28 52.74
C MET A 449 -10.08 14.29 53.90
N ARG A 450 -9.25 15.33 53.97
CA ARG A 450 -9.38 16.39 54.96
C ARG A 450 -10.65 17.23 54.75
N ASP A 451 -10.92 17.67 53.52
CA ASP A 451 -12.09 18.48 53.18
C ASP A 451 -13.39 17.65 53.32
N GLY A 452 -13.35 16.34 53.04
CA GLY A 452 -14.47 15.42 53.27
C GLY A 452 -14.81 15.18 54.74
N MET A 453 -13.85 15.32 55.65
CA MET A 453 -14.08 15.29 57.11
C MET A 453 -14.69 16.58 57.65
N GLU A 454 -14.47 17.73 57.00
CA GLU A 454 -15.06 19.02 57.40
C GLU A 454 -16.54 19.16 56.95
N GLY A 455 -16.98 18.43 55.92
CA GLY A 455 -18.37 18.44 55.44
C GLY A 455 -19.37 17.60 56.24
N PHE A 456 -18.93 16.92 57.31
CA PHE A 456 -19.76 16.06 58.19
C PHE A 456 -19.93 16.63 59.61
N ARG A 457 -19.49 17.87 59.87
CA ARG A 457 -19.64 18.55 61.17
C ARG A 457 -20.82 19.50 61.24
#